data_AF-A0A8B7NKM7-F1
#
_entry.id   AF-A0A8B7NKM7-F1
#
_cell.length_a   1.000
_cell.length_b   1.000
_cell.length_c   1.000
_cell.angle_alpha   90.00
_cell.angle_beta   90.00
_cell.angle_gamma   90.00
#
_symmetry.space_group_name_H-M   'P 1'
#
loop_
_entity.id
_entity.type
_entity.pdbx_description
1 polymer ?
#
loop_
_entity_poly.entity_id
_entity_poly.type
_entity_poly.pdbx_seq_one_letter_code
_entity_poly.pdbx_strand_id
1 'polypeptide(L)'
;MNLKFCRFGGWPQLLMAVLLCTAASANPTNSTEPCDEGQFTCANGRCIPGHFRCDDDDDCQDGSDELECILPGQNCKISEFECENSKCIRKGFVCDFDDDCGDGSDERNCPDVPCGEDEFRCANRRCLPTRFTCDGDDDCRDGSDELDCILPGNICTIKQFECKNGDCIKTRYRCDGDNDCGDSSDEENCADFQCGEDRFKCANHRCINARFRCDGDDDCHDGSDELDCTLPGSACMITQFECKNGNCIKPSFVCDGDNDCNDMSDEENCPES
;
A
#
# COMPACT_ATOMS: atom_id res chain seq x y z
N MET A 1 -10.88 -26.49 -52.16
CA MET A 1 -12.04 -25.60 -52.43
C MET A 1 -11.85 -24.32 -51.65
N ASN A 2 -12.03 -23.19 -52.35
CA ASN A 2 -12.04 -21.80 -51.87
C ASN A 2 -10.70 -21.15 -51.45
N LEU A 3 -10.08 -20.49 -52.44
CA LEU A 3 -9.17 -19.36 -52.29
C LEU A 3 -9.98 -18.10 -51.92
N LYS A 4 -9.50 -17.28 -50.97
CA LYS A 4 -9.82 -15.84 -50.90
C LYS A 4 -8.53 -15.02 -50.83
N PHE A 5 -8.37 -14.27 -51.91
CA PHE A 5 -7.43 -13.22 -52.29
C PHE A 5 -6.99 -12.25 -51.17
N CYS A 6 -5.66 -12.04 -51.06
CA CYS A 6 -5.11 -10.69 -50.81
C CYS A 6 -4.69 -10.11 -52.17
N ARG A 7 -5.27 -8.95 -52.51
CA ARG A 7 -5.04 -8.18 -53.73
C ARG A 7 -3.57 -7.71 -53.82
N PHE A 8 -2.91 -8.01 -54.93
CA PHE A 8 -1.96 -7.08 -55.54
C PHE A 8 -2.24 -7.06 -57.04
N GLY A 9 -2.70 -5.91 -57.54
CA GLY A 9 -2.93 -5.69 -58.96
C GLY A 9 -1.62 -5.47 -59.70
N GLY A 10 -1.58 -5.89 -60.97
CA GLY A 10 -0.66 -5.34 -61.96
C GLY A 10 0.68 -6.06 -62.14
N TRP A 11 0.65 -7.13 -62.93
CA TRP A 11 1.75 -7.72 -63.72
C TRP A 11 2.44 -6.72 -64.68
N PRO A 12 3.51 -7.10 -65.45
CA PRO A 12 4.45 -8.23 -65.32
C PRO A 12 5.94 -7.84 -65.59
N GLN A 13 6.90 -8.68 -65.17
CA GLN A 13 7.87 -9.37 -66.05
C GLN A 13 9.13 -9.81 -65.28
N LEU A 14 9.44 -11.10 -65.46
CA LEU A 14 10.77 -11.73 -65.39
C LEU A 14 11.65 -11.41 -64.17
N LEU A 15 11.80 -12.37 -63.25
CA LEU A 15 13.04 -13.15 -63.08
C LEU A 15 12.96 -14.08 -61.87
N MET A 16 13.71 -15.16 -62.00
CA MET A 16 13.87 -16.28 -61.09
C MET A 16 14.35 -15.85 -59.69
N ALA A 17 13.62 -16.26 -58.65
CA ALA A 17 14.20 -16.41 -57.32
C ALA A 17 13.50 -17.57 -56.60
N VAL A 18 14.15 -18.74 -56.63
CA VAL A 18 13.83 -19.85 -55.73
C VAL A 18 14.32 -19.44 -54.35
N LEU A 19 13.42 -19.01 -53.46
CA LEU A 19 13.69 -18.98 -52.02
C LEU A 19 12.95 -20.15 -51.36
N LEU A 20 13.73 -21.18 -51.04
CA LEU A 20 13.36 -22.21 -50.08
C LEU A 20 13.38 -21.57 -48.69
N CYS A 21 12.22 -21.39 -48.06
CA CYS A 21 12.16 -21.24 -46.61
C CYS A 21 12.48 -22.61 -45.99
N THR A 22 13.71 -22.79 -45.54
CA THR A 22 14.05 -23.88 -44.62
C THR A 22 14.01 -23.31 -43.21
N ALA A 23 13.29 -24.00 -42.33
CA ALA A 23 13.22 -23.69 -40.92
C ALA A 23 14.62 -23.77 -40.31
N ALA A 24 15.14 -22.65 -39.82
CA ALA A 24 16.33 -22.65 -38.98
C ALA A 24 15.92 -22.97 -37.55
N SER A 25 16.37 -24.14 -37.10
CA SER A 25 16.37 -24.60 -35.72
C SER A 25 16.88 -23.52 -34.77
N ALA A 26 16.20 -23.35 -33.65
CA ALA A 26 16.76 -22.71 -32.46
C ALA A 26 18.11 -23.37 -32.14
N ASN A 27 19.15 -22.57 -32.03
CA ASN A 27 20.44 -22.95 -31.48
C ASN A 27 20.63 -22.07 -30.24
N PRO A 28 21.12 -22.62 -29.10
CA PRO A 28 21.21 -21.87 -27.86
C PRO A 28 22.38 -20.90 -27.99
N THR A 29 22.08 -19.65 -28.29
CA THR A 29 23.06 -18.58 -28.13
C THR A 29 23.16 -18.26 -26.65
N ASN A 30 24.27 -18.70 -26.07
CA ASN A 30 24.88 -18.19 -24.85
C ASN A 30 24.67 -16.67 -24.75
N SER A 31 23.65 -16.27 -23.99
CA SER A 31 23.26 -14.89 -23.78
C SER A 31 23.79 -14.45 -22.41
N THR A 32 25.00 -13.91 -22.39
CA THR A 32 25.36 -12.91 -21.38
C THR A 32 24.56 -11.65 -21.69
N GLU A 33 23.27 -11.69 -21.39
CA GLU A 33 22.47 -10.48 -21.27
C GLU A 33 22.94 -9.80 -19.97
N PRO A 34 23.48 -8.58 -20.03
CA PRO A 34 23.81 -7.83 -18.83
C PRO A 34 22.53 -7.62 -18.01
N CYS A 35 22.63 -7.74 -16.68
CA CYS A 35 21.49 -7.52 -15.80
C CYS A 35 20.89 -6.12 -16.03
N ASP A 36 19.60 -5.96 -15.74
CA ASP A 36 18.89 -4.69 -15.91
C ASP A 36 19.52 -3.55 -15.09
N GLU A 37 19.24 -2.30 -15.47
CA GLU A 37 19.74 -1.11 -14.77
C GLU A 37 19.34 -1.14 -13.29
N GLY A 38 20.35 -1.16 -12.39
CA GLY A 38 20.15 -1.29 -10.94
C GLY A 38 20.33 -2.70 -10.36
N GLN A 39 20.66 -3.71 -11.18
CA GLN A 39 21.00 -5.06 -10.71
C GLN A 39 22.51 -5.33 -10.82
N PHE A 40 23.03 -6.19 -9.93
CA PHE A 40 24.40 -6.67 -9.92
C PHE A 40 24.48 -8.08 -10.51
N THR A 41 25.44 -8.32 -11.41
CA THR A 41 25.72 -9.64 -11.99
C THR A 41 26.72 -10.41 -11.10
N CYS A 42 26.25 -11.49 -10.49
CA CYS A 42 27.06 -12.45 -9.75
C CYS A 42 28.04 -13.19 -10.68
N ALA A 43 29.09 -13.78 -10.12
CA ALA A 43 30.09 -14.55 -10.88
C ALA A 43 29.49 -15.81 -11.53
N ASN A 44 28.47 -16.41 -10.92
CA ASN A 44 27.68 -17.51 -11.46
C ASN A 44 26.67 -17.09 -12.56
N GLY A 45 26.57 -15.81 -12.89
CA GLY A 45 25.66 -15.26 -13.90
C GLY A 45 24.24 -14.95 -13.40
N ARG A 46 23.98 -15.08 -12.10
CA ARG A 46 22.73 -14.63 -11.47
C ARG A 46 22.69 -13.11 -11.35
N CYS A 47 21.50 -12.53 -11.41
CA CYS A 47 21.28 -11.12 -11.14
C CYS A 47 20.62 -10.95 -9.77
N ILE A 48 21.17 -10.06 -8.94
CA ILE A 48 20.57 -9.63 -7.67
C ILE A 48 20.30 -8.13 -7.73
N PRO A 49 19.30 -7.60 -7.01
CA PRO A 49 19.16 -6.15 -6.83
C PRO A 49 20.45 -5.52 -6.29
N GLY A 50 20.87 -4.37 -6.84
CA GLY A 50 22.18 -3.78 -6.53
C GLY A 50 22.39 -3.33 -5.08
N HIS A 51 21.33 -3.30 -4.26
CA HIS A 51 21.42 -3.03 -2.82
C HIS A 51 21.88 -4.25 -2.01
N PHE A 52 21.74 -5.47 -2.55
CA PHE A 52 22.25 -6.73 -1.98
C PHE A 52 23.72 -6.99 -2.33
N ARG A 53 24.44 -5.94 -2.73
CA ARG A 53 25.87 -6.04 -3.00
C ARG A 53 26.61 -5.43 -1.82
N CYS A 54 27.48 -6.20 -1.18
CA CYS A 54 28.27 -5.76 -0.04
C CYS A 54 27.42 -5.42 1.18
N ASP A 55 26.38 -6.21 1.44
CA ASP A 55 25.47 -6.06 2.60
C ASP A 55 25.68 -7.12 3.68
N ASP A 56 26.78 -7.87 3.60
CA ASP A 56 27.19 -8.96 4.49
C ASP A 56 26.36 -10.26 4.38
N ASP A 57 25.42 -10.35 3.42
CA ASP A 57 24.64 -11.55 3.13
C ASP A 57 25.06 -12.19 1.78
N ASP A 58 24.98 -13.53 1.68
CA ASP A 58 25.28 -14.27 0.43
C ASP A 58 24.00 -14.43 -0.41
N ASP A 59 23.64 -13.37 -1.11
CA ASP A 59 22.48 -13.33 -2.01
C ASP A 59 22.78 -14.00 -3.35
N CYS A 60 24.03 -13.96 -3.80
CA CYS A 60 24.49 -14.60 -5.03
C CYS A 60 24.55 -16.14 -4.91
N GLN A 61 24.55 -16.71 -3.69
CA GLN A 61 24.78 -18.14 -3.37
C GLN A 61 26.16 -18.68 -3.79
N ASP A 62 27.03 -17.79 -4.26
CA ASP A 62 28.43 -18.05 -4.58
C ASP A 62 29.37 -17.04 -3.87
N GLY A 63 28.81 -16.17 -3.02
CA GLY A 63 29.49 -15.11 -2.27
C GLY A 63 30.14 -14.03 -3.13
N SER A 64 29.83 -13.95 -4.44
CA SER A 64 30.48 -13.00 -5.35
C SER A 64 30.01 -11.54 -5.20
N ASP A 65 28.86 -11.34 -4.59
CA ASP A 65 28.32 -10.07 -4.10
C ASP A 65 29.15 -9.45 -2.97
N GLU A 66 29.75 -10.26 -2.12
CA GLU A 66 30.53 -9.82 -0.95
C GLU A 66 32.05 -9.70 -1.24
N LEU A 67 32.47 -9.85 -2.51
CA LEU A 67 33.86 -9.69 -2.93
C LEU A 67 34.15 -8.28 -3.44
N GLU A 68 35.37 -7.80 -3.18
CA GLU A 68 35.87 -6.49 -3.64
C GLU A 68 34.97 -5.31 -3.23
N CYS A 69 34.43 -5.36 -2.01
CA CYS A 69 33.53 -4.33 -1.50
C CYS A 69 34.19 -2.97 -1.21
N ILE A 70 35.53 -2.92 -1.10
CA ILE A 70 36.28 -1.70 -0.86
C ILE A 70 37.08 -1.38 -2.13
N LEU A 71 36.76 -0.27 -2.79
CA LEU A 71 37.47 0.15 -4.00
C LEU A 71 38.86 0.72 -3.68
N PRO A 72 39.82 0.67 -4.63
CA PRO A 72 41.15 1.22 -4.42
C PRO A 72 41.09 2.73 -4.13
N GLY A 73 41.45 3.12 -2.90
CA GLY A 73 41.41 4.52 -2.46
C GLY A 73 40.13 4.94 -1.71
N GLN A 74 39.24 3.99 -1.39
CA GLN A 74 38.13 4.20 -0.46
C GLN A 74 38.42 3.50 0.88
N ASN A 75 37.95 4.07 1.98
CA ASN A 75 38.03 3.45 3.31
C ASN A 75 36.76 2.68 3.69
N CYS A 76 35.63 2.98 3.05
CA CYS A 76 34.33 2.37 3.30
C CYS A 76 33.91 1.41 2.19
N LYS A 77 32.94 0.54 2.47
CA LYS A 77 32.37 -0.34 1.44
C LYS A 77 31.65 0.47 0.35
N ILE A 78 31.48 -0.10 -0.83
CA ILE A 78 30.79 0.55 -1.95
C ILE A 78 29.31 0.83 -1.66
N SER A 79 28.71 0.09 -0.72
CA SER A 79 27.35 0.24 -0.18
C SER A 79 27.26 1.26 0.96
N GLU A 80 28.40 1.81 1.40
CA GLU A 80 28.51 2.76 2.49
C GLU A 80 28.88 4.16 2.01
N PHE A 81 28.66 5.14 2.89
CA PHE A 81 29.05 6.53 2.76
C PHE A 81 30.15 6.84 3.78
N GLU A 82 31.18 7.56 3.33
CA GLU A 82 32.30 8.00 4.18
C GLU A 82 32.02 9.42 4.70
N CYS A 83 31.81 9.51 6.01
CA CYS A 83 31.67 10.76 6.77
C CYS A 83 32.96 11.59 6.76
N GLU A 84 32.87 12.88 7.09
CA GLU A 84 34.06 13.77 7.15
C GLU A 84 35.04 13.38 8.27
N ASN A 85 34.55 12.78 9.34
CA ASN A 85 35.34 12.17 10.41
C ASN A 85 35.87 10.75 10.08
N SER A 86 35.76 10.29 8.84
CA SER A 86 36.14 8.95 8.37
C SER A 86 35.33 7.80 8.97
N LYS A 87 34.16 8.08 9.55
CA LYS A 87 33.17 7.04 9.90
C LYS A 87 32.47 6.54 8.64
N CYS A 88 32.18 5.25 8.57
CA CYS A 88 31.39 4.66 7.50
C CYS A 88 29.96 4.43 7.99
N ILE A 89 28.97 4.90 7.24
CA ILE A 89 27.54 4.67 7.50
C ILE A 89 26.90 4.06 6.24
N ARG A 90 25.72 3.46 6.37
CA ARG A 90 24.99 2.96 5.19
C ARG A 90 24.52 4.13 4.34
N LYS A 91 24.47 3.97 3.02
CA LYS A 91 23.93 5.01 2.12
C LYS A 91 22.48 5.40 2.40
N GLY A 92 21.69 4.51 3.03
CA GLY A 92 20.33 4.82 3.46
C GLY A 92 20.22 5.78 4.64
N PHE A 93 21.32 5.96 5.37
CA PHE A 93 21.46 6.93 6.47
C PHE A 93 22.06 8.26 6.00
N VAL A 94 22.15 8.46 4.69
CA VAL A 94 22.58 9.75 4.12
C VAL A 94 21.32 10.53 3.80
N CYS A 95 21.17 11.71 4.39
CA CYS A 95 20.01 12.57 4.19
C CYS A 95 18.70 11.95 4.72
N ASP A 96 18.79 11.25 5.85
CA ASP A 96 17.65 10.65 6.52
C ASP A 96 17.20 11.44 7.76
N PHE A 97 17.79 12.62 7.97
CA PHE A 97 17.53 13.58 9.05
C PHE A 97 18.05 13.17 10.42
N ASP A 98 18.82 12.09 10.51
CA ASP A 98 19.51 11.66 11.72
C ASP A 98 21.03 11.87 11.57
N ASP A 99 21.70 12.34 12.65
CA ASP A 99 23.17 12.49 12.65
C ASP A 99 23.83 11.14 12.94
N ASP A 100 23.86 10.29 11.93
CA ASP A 100 24.49 8.98 11.96
C ASP A 100 26.01 9.09 11.88
N CYS A 101 26.55 10.13 11.26
CA CYS A 101 27.98 10.37 11.24
C CYS A 101 28.53 10.85 12.61
N GLY A 102 27.70 11.47 13.45
CA GLY A 102 28.09 12.15 14.70
C GLY A 102 28.80 13.50 14.50
N ASP A 103 28.99 13.90 13.24
CA ASP A 103 29.54 15.18 12.80
C ASP A 103 28.63 15.88 11.76
N GLY A 104 27.44 15.33 11.54
CA GLY A 104 26.42 15.77 10.59
C GLY A 104 26.88 15.82 9.14
N SER A 105 27.91 15.06 8.73
CA SER A 105 28.38 15.06 7.33
C SER A 105 27.44 14.35 6.35
N ASP A 106 26.67 13.38 6.84
CA ASP A 106 25.56 12.71 6.18
C ASP A 106 24.38 13.62 5.85
N GLU A 107 24.09 14.56 6.74
CA GLU A 107 22.98 15.51 6.57
C GLU A 107 23.39 16.81 5.85
N ARG A 108 24.64 16.87 5.37
CA ARG A 108 25.18 18.04 4.65
C ARG A 108 25.12 17.82 3.14
N ASN A 109 24.58 18.82 2.43
CA ASN A 109 24.44 18.85 0.96
C ASN A 109 23.49 17.80 0.36
N CYS A 110 22.40 17.50 1.06
CA CYS A 110 21.33 16.66 0.51
C CYS A 110 20.74 17.25 -0.77
N PRO A 111 20.52 16.43 -1.83
CA PRO A 111 19.88 16.88 -3.05
C PRO A 111 18.48 17.43 -2.72
N ASP A 112 18.11 18.56 -3.34
CA ASP A 112 16.76 19.11 -3.21
C ASP A 112 15.81 18.31 -4.10
N VAL A 113 15.44 17.12 -3.63
CA VAL A 113 14.48 16.25 -4.31
C VAL A 113 13.08 16.78 -4.04
N PRO A 114 12.30 17.14 -5.08
CA PRO A 114 10.90 17.46 -4.88
C PRO A 114 10.16 16.21 -4.38
N CYS A 115 9.34 16.36 -3.34
CA CYS A 115 8.50 15.28 -2.84
C CYS A 115 7.54 14.79 -3.94
N GLY A 116 7.12 13.52 -3.86
CA GLY A 116 6.17 12.91 -4.78
C GLY A 116 4.79 13.59 -4.76
N GLU A 117 3.92 13.24 -5.72
CA GLU A 117 2.57 13.84 -5.82
C GLU A 117 1.69 13.61 -4.58
N ASP A 118 1.93 12.53 -3.82
CA ASP A 118 1.22 12.18 -2.57
C ASP A 118 2.08 12.37 -1.31
N GLU A 119 3.05 13.29 -1.36
CA GLU A 119 3.93 13.59 -0.24
C GLU A 119 3.92 15.08 0.12
N PHE A 120 3.83 15.36 1.41
CA PHE A 120 4.00 16.67 2.01
C PHE A 120 5.47 16.96 2.28
N ARG A 121 5.88 18.20 2.00
CA ARG A 121 7.24 18.68 2.26
C ARG A 121 7.28 19.49 3.56
N CYS A 122 7.91 18.91 4.58
CA CYS A 122 8.24 19.55 5.84
C CYS A 122 9.11 20.81 5.64
N ALA A 123 9.14 21.69 6.64
CA ALA A 123 9.99 22.89 6.61
C ALA A 123 11.50 22.55 6.63
N ASN A 124 11.87 21.44 7.28
CA ASN A 124 13.20 20.84 7.20
C ASN A 124 13.50 20.12 5.87
N ARG A 125 12.54 20.12 4.92
CA ARG A 125 12.59 19.49 3.58
C ARG A 125 12.43 17.97 3.56
N ARG A 126 12.06 17.35 4.69
CA ARG A 126 11.62 15.95 4.73
C ARG A 126 10.33 15.77 3.96
N CYS A 127 10.22 14.65 3.25
CA CYS A 127 8.99 14.26 2.57
C CYS A 127 8.25 13.24 3.44
N LEU A 128 6.99 13.50 3.69
CA LEU A 128 6.10 12.61 4.43
C LEU A 128 4.90 12.26 3.55
N PRO A 129 4.39 11.03 3.57
CA PRO A 129 3.09 10.75 2.98
C PRO A 129 2.02 11.71 3.51
N THR A 130 1.16 12.25 2.64
CA THR A 130 0.16 13.27 3.02
C THR A 130 -0.79 12.82 4.16
N ARG A 131 -0.91 11.51 4.42
CA ARG A 131 -1.68 10.98 5.55
C ARG A 131 -1.15 11.37 6.94
N PHE A 132 0.13 11.74 7.01
CA PHE A 132 0.85 12.19 8.21
C PHE A 132 0.85 13.72 8.37
N THR A 133 0.18 14.45 7.47
CA THR A 133 -0.06 15.87 7.73
C THR A 133 -1.30 16.01 8.59
N CYS A 134 -1.22 16.80 9.64
CA CYS A 134 -2.37 17.15 10.49
C CYS A 134 -3.05 15.93 11.11
N ASP A 135 -2.26 14.91 11.47
CA ASP A 135 -2.75 13.74 12.18
C ASP A 135 -2.54 13.83 13.70
N GLY A 136 -1.85 14.88 14.15
CA GLY A 136 -1.64 15.22 15.56
C GLY A 136 -0.32 14.71 16.13
N ASP A 137 0.50 14.07 15.32
CA ASP A 137 1.85 13.62 15.67
C ASP A 137 2.89 14.51 14.95
N ASP A 138 4.07 14.72 15.57
CA ASP A 138 5.18 15.44 14.95
C ASP A 138 6.04 14.47 14.13
N ASP A 139 5.57 14.12 12.94
CA ASP A 139 6.25 13.23 12.00
C ASP A 139 7.37 13.94 11.24
N CYS A 140 7.29 15.26 11.11
CA CYS A 140 8.37 16.07 10.53
C CYS A 140 9.55 16.25 11.50
N ARG A 141 9.37 16.02 12.80
CA ARG A 141 10.31 16.35 13.90
C ARG A 141 10.66 17.84 14.03
N ASP A 142 9.98 18.69 13.26
CA ASP A 142 10.05 20.15 13.33
C ASP A 142 8.64 20.77 13.51
N GLY A 143 7.61 19.93 13.65
CA GLY A 143 6.19 20.28 13.79
C GLY A 143 5.57 20.96 12.57
N SER A 144 6.24 20.97 11.41
CA SER A 144 5.76 21.69 10.23
C SER A 144 4.59 21.02 9.52
N ASP A 145 4.44 19.71 9.66
CA ASP A 145 3.27 18.90 9.32
C ASP A 145 2.02 19.26 10.13
N GLU A 146 2.20 19.87 11.30
CA GLU A 146 1.12 20.25 12.23
C GLU A 146 0.87 21.78 12.29
N LEU A 147 1.68 22.58 11.59
CA LEU A 147 1.69 24.05 11.76
C LEU A 147 0.62 24.80 10.95
N ASP A 148 0.16 24.23 9.82
CA ASP A 148 -0.77 24.88 8.88
C ASP A 148 -1.99 23.99 8.57
N CYS A 149 -2.47 23.29 9.59
CA CYS A 149 -3.65 22.43 9.52
C CYS A 149 -4.99 23.17 9.43
N ILE A 150 -4.93 24.50 9.43
CA ILE A 150 -6.07 25.40 9.38
C ILE A 150 -6.19 25.89 7.93
N LEU A 151 -7.04 25.24 7.14
CA LEU A 151 -7.44 25.81 5.86
C LEU A 151 -8.06 27.20 6.12
N PRO A 152 -7.80 28.21 5.27
CA PRO A 152 -8.38 29.54 5.44
C PRO A 152 -9.92 29.45 5.31
N GLY A 153 -10.59 29.39 6.46
CA GLY A 153 -12.05 29.27 6.58
C GLY A 153 -12.58 28.05 7.34
N ASN A 154 -11.73 27.09 7.75
CA ASN A 154 -12.11 25.97 8.63
C ASN A 154 -11.25 26.04 9.89
N ILE A 155 -11.87 26.15 11.07
CA ILE A 155 -11.15 26.23 12.35
C ILE A 155 -10.62 24.85 12.78
N CYS A 156 -11.18 23.77 12.22
CA CYS A 156 -10.93 22.38 12.59
C CYS A 156 -10.10 21.63 11.53
N THR A 157 -9.38 20.59 11.95
CA THR A 157 -8.58 19.74 11.04
C THR A 157 -9.46 18.96 10.06
N ILE A 158 -8.89 18.39 8.99
CA ILE A 158 -9.64 17.63 7.95
C ILE A 158 -10.45 16.47 8.56
N LYS A 159 -10.01 15.91 9.70
CA LYS A 159 -10.66 14.81 10.42
C LYS A 159 -11.63 15.27 11.52
N GLN A 160 -11.93 16.56 11.57
CA GLN A 160 -12.80 17.17 12.56
C GLN A 160 -13.98 17.89 11.90
N PHE A 161 -15.10 17.91 12.61
CA PHE A 161 -16.29 18.66 12.28
C PHE A 161 -16.34 19.92 13.16
N GLU A 162 -16.62 21.06 12.53
CA GLU A 162 -16.82 22.34 13.20
C GLU A 162 -18.29 22.47 13.64
N CYS A 163 -18.48 22.50 14.96
CA CYS A 163 -19.75 22.78 15.59
C CYS A 163 -20.16 24.25 15.38
N LYS A 164 -21.46 24.56 15.45
CA LYS A 164 -21.93 25.95 15.28
C LYS A 164 -21.45 26.89 16.39
N ASN A 165 -21.13 26.37 17.57
CA ASN A 165 -20.53 27.10 18.68
C ASN A 165 -19.02 27.37 18.49
N GLY A 166 -18.40 26.83 17.44
CA GLY A 166 -16.98 26.97 17.13
C GLY A 166 -16.08 25.89 17.74
N ASP A 167 -16.64 24.90 18.42
CA ASP A 167 -15.89 23.73 18.91
C ASP A 167 -15.58 22.75 17.77
N CYS A 168 -14.50 22.00 17.93
CA CYS A 168 -14.09 20.98 16.98
C CYS A 168 -14.24 19.58 17.60
N ILE A 169 -15.08 18.75 17.00
CA ILE A 169 -15.23 17.34 17.38
C ILE A 169 -14.67 16.44 16.27
N LYS A 170 -14.32 15.19 16.58
CA LYS A 170 -13.89 14.24 15.54
C LYS A 170 -15.06 13.95 14.59
N THR A 171 -14.82 13.81 13.29
CA THR A 171 -15.87 13.52 12.28
C THR A 171 -16.71 12.27 12.61
N ARG A 172 -16.15 11.31 13.36
CA ARG A 172 -16.89 10.12 13.82
C ARG A 172 -18.04 10.42 14.79
N TYR A 173 -17.97 11.54 15.50
CA TYR A 173 -19.01 12.01 16.43
C TYR A 173 -20.12 12.77 15.70
N ARG A 174 -19.96 13.03 14.40
CA ARG A 174 -21.03 13.62 13.62
C ARG A 174 -22.10 12.58 13.32
N CYS A 175 -23.36 12.92 13.60
CA CYS A 175 -24.53 12.07 13.37
C CYS A 175 -24.42 10.72 14.07
N ASP A 176 -23.77 10.68 15.23
CA ASP A 176 -23.67 9.46 16.00
C ASP A 176 -24.78 9.34 17.04
N GLY A 177 -25.66 10.33 17.15
CA GLY A 177 -26.85 10.39 18.00
C GLY A 177 -26.60 10.93 19.40
N ASP A 178 -25.37 11.30 19.74
CA ASP A 178 -25.02 11.99 20.98
C ASP A 178 -24.76 13.48 20.71
N ASN A 179 -24.87 14.32 21.76
CA ASN A 179 -24.59 15.77 21.64
C ASN A 179 -23.16 16.06 22.09
N ASP A 180 -22.20 15.82 21.21
CA ASP A 180 -20.77 16.05 21.44
C ASP A 180 -20.39 17.53 21.28
N CYS A 181 -21.08 18.25 20.39
CA CYS A 181 -20.90 19.70 20.24
C CYS A 181 -21.41 20.50 21.45
N GLY A 182 -22.28 19.92 22.28
CA GLY A 182 -22.98 20.63 23.36
C GLY A 182 -24.15 21.52 22.89
N ASP A 183 -24.16 21.94 21.62
CA ASP A 183 -25.23 22.69 20.96
C ASP A 183 -26.07 21.86 19.96
N SER A 184 -25.81 20.56 19.87
CA SER A 184 -26.46 19.58 18.98
C SER A 184 -26.27 19.85 17.48
N SER A 185 -25.27 20.65 17.10
CA SER A 185 -25.00 20.95 15.68
C SER A 185 -24.40 19.78 14.90
N ASP A 186 -23.77 18.84 15.59
CA ASP A 186 -23.30 17.54 15.11
C ASP A 186 -24.42 16.60 14.67
N GLU A 187 -25.61 16.74 15.27
CA GLU A 187 -26.77 15.90 15.01
C GLU A 187 -27.76 16.53 14.00
N GLU A 188 -27.36 17.62 13.35
CA GLU A 188 -28.16 18.28 12.32
C GLU A 188 -27.78 17.84 10.89
N ASN A 189 -28.81 17.78 10.03
CA ASN A 189 -28.67 17.49 8.59
C ASN A 189 -27.98 16.14 8.26
N CYS A 190 -28.23 15.13 9.08
CA CYS A 190 -27.67 13.78 8.91
C CYS A 190 -28.23 12.99 7.71
N ALA A 191 -29.33 13.46 7.09
CA ALA A 191 -29.95 12.81 5.94
C ALA A 191 -29.00 12.69 4.73
N ASP A 192 -28.25 13.75 4.44
CA ASP A 192 -27.30 13.79 3.32
C ASP A 192 -25.86 13.43 3.73
N PHE A 193 -25.62 13.25 5.03
CA PHE A 193 -24.31 12.88 5.55
C PHE A 193 -23.96 11.43 5.20
N GLN A 194 -22.76 11.19 4.69
CA GLN A 194 -22.22 9.85 4.50
C GLN A 194 -21.33 9.51 5.70
N CYS A 195 -21.62 8.39 6.36
CA CYS A 195 -20.76 7.86 7.40
C CYS A 195 -19.40 7.44 6.77
N GLY A 196 -18.33 7.41 7.58
CA GLY A 196 -17.01 6.95 7.12
C GLY A 196 -17.04 5.50 6.60
N GLU A 197 -15.98 5.08 5.88
CA GLU A 197 -15.90 3.76 5.23
C GLU A 197 -16.07 2.58 6.21
N ASP A 198 -15.75 2.76 7.49
CA ASP A 198 -15.84 1.78 8.56
C ASP A 198 -17.14 1.88 9.39
N ARG A 199 -18.13 2.62 8.90
CA ARG A 199 -19.39 2.90 9.60
C ARG A 199 -20.62 2.55 8.77
N PHE A 200 -21.70 2.16 9.46
CA PHE A 200 -22.99 1.89 8.87
C PHE A 200 -23.96 3.04 9.13
N LYS A 201 -24.76 3.41 8.12
CA LYS A 201 -25.82 4.42 8.23
C LYS A 201 -27.17 3.77 8.48
N CYS A 202 -27.73 4.00 9.66
CA CYS A 202 -29.06 3.58 10.06
C CYS A 202 -30.16 4.29 9.25
N ALA A 203 -31.39 3.75 9.28
CA ALA A 203 -32.55 4.36 8.62
C ALA A 203 -32.96 5.70 9.25
N ASN A 204 -32.74 5.88 10.55
CA ASN A 204 -32.87 7.16 11.26
C ASN A 204 -31.71 8.14 11.00
N HIS A 205 -30.78 7.80 10.11
CA HIS A 205 -29.58 8.56 9.73
C HIS A 205 -28.47 8.63 10.78
N ARG A 206 -28.57 7.88 11.88
CA ARG A 206 -27.47 7.66 12.82
C ARG A 206 -26.36 6.85 12.16
N CYS A 207 -25.12 7.15 12.50
CA CYS A 207 -23.97 6.38 12.06
C CYS A 207 -23.48 5.50 13.22
N ILE A 208 -23.41 4.19 13.01
CA ILE A 208 -22.85 3.25 13.98
C ILE A 208 -21.58 2.61 13.39
N ASN A 209 -20.80 1.90 14.21
CA ASN A 209 -19.67 1.15 13.69
C ASN A 209 -20.17 0.03 12.77
N ALA A 210 -19.52 -0.21 11.63
CA ALA A 210 -19.98 -1.24 10.70
C ALA A 210 -20.03 -2.65 11.33
N ARG A 211 -19.25 -2.91 12.39
CA ARG A 211 -19.27 -4.17 13.15
C ARG A 211 -20.58 -4.44 13.91
N PHE A 212 -21.36 -3.39 14.17
CA PHE A 212 -22.65 -3.43 14.86
C PHE A 212 -23.80 -3.67 13.90
N ARG A 213 -23.53 -3.77 12.60
CA ARG A 213 -24.55 -4.18 11.64
C ARG A 213 -24.71 -5.70 11.72
N CYS A 214 -25.93 -6.18 11.97
CA CYS A 214 -26.26 -7.60 12.03
C CYS A 214 -25.49 -8.36 13.11
N ASP A 215 -25.32 -7.74 14.28
CA ASP A 215 -24.66 -8.34 15.43
C ASP A 215 -25.65 -8.87 16.49
N GLY A 216 -26.94 -8.58 16.30
CA GLY A 216 -28.06 -9.06 17.11
C GLY A 216 -28.56 -8.06 18.15
N ASP A 217 -27.90 -6.92 18.30
CA ASP A 217 -28.29 -5.83 19.20
C ASP A 217 -28.86 -4.63 18.39
N ASP A 218 -29.77 -3.85 19.00
CA ASP A 218 -30.34 -2.63 18.37
C ASP A 218 -29.48 -1.41 18.73
N ASP A 219 -28.39 -1.21 17.98
CA ASP A 219 -27.46 -0.09 18.12
C ASP A 219 -27.93 1.16 17.38
N CYS A 220 -28.75 0.99 16.34
CA CYS A 220 -29.39 2.11 15.64
C CYS A 220 -30.53 2.75 16.46
N HIS A 221 -31.09 2.06 17.47
CA HIS A 221 -32.30 2.42 18.22
C HIS A 221 -33.58 2.52 17.38
N ASP A 222 -33.51 2.11 16.12
CA ASP A 222 -34.64 1.91 15.21
C ASP A 222 -34.66 0.49 14.61
N GLY A 223 -33.72 -0.37 15.03
CA GLY A 223 -33.51 -1.74 14.58
C GLY A 223 -33.06 -1.89 13.13
N SER A 224 -32.67 -0.80 12.44
CA SER A 224 -32.34 -0.85 11.00
C SER A 224 -31.00 -1.51 10.68
N ASP A 225 -30.11 -1.57 11.65
CA ASP A 225 -28.88 -2.37 11.67
C ASP A 225 -29.13 -3.88 11.63
N GLU A 226 -30.26 -4.34 12.17
CA GLU A 226 -30.66 -5.74 12.24
C GLU A 226 -31.62 -6.16 11.11
N LEU A 227 -31.85 -5.27 10.13
CA LEU A 227 -32.66 -5.56 8.95
C LEU A 227 -31.83 -6.01 7.76
N ASP A 228 -32.40 -6.94 6.99
CA ASP A 228 -31.79 -7.48 5.76
C ASP A 228 -30.36 -8.01 6.00
N CYS A 229 -30.24 -8.75 7.10
CA CYS A 229 -29.01 -9.38 7.53
C CYS A 229 -28.76 -10.72 6.86
N THR A 230 -29.63 -11.17 5.96
CA THR A 230 -29.48 -12.43 5.21
C THR A 230 -29.02 -12.17 3.80
N LEU A 231 -28.04 -12.92 3.30
CA LEU A 231 -27.71 -12.87 1.87
C LEU A 231 -28.89 -13.41 1.03
N PRO A 232 -29.17 -12.83 -0.16
CA PRO A 232 -30.26 -13.29 -1.01
C PRO A 232 -30.00 -14.73 -1.48
N GLY A 233 -30.73 -15.68 -0.88
CA GLY A 233 -30.59 -17.12 -1.16
C GLY A 233 -29.90 -17.93 -0.05
N SER A 234 -29.48 -17.27 1.04
CA SER A 234 -28.86 -17.88 2.21
C SER A 234 -29.77 -17.79 3.43
N ALA A 235 -29.81 -18.84 4.26
CA ALA A 235 -30.49 -18.81 5.55
C ALA A 235 -29.62 -18.19 6.67
N CYS A 236 -28.35 -17.92 6.37
CA CYS A 236 -27.35 -17.41 7.31
C CYS A 236 -27.27 -15.88 7.28
N MET A 237 -26.84 -15.31 8.42
CA MET A 237 -26.54 -13.89 8.50
C MET A 237 -25.30 -13.54 7.64
N ILE A 238 -25.22 -12.32 7.11
CA ILE A 238 -24.08 -11.82 6.33
C ILE A 238 -22.77 -11.81 7.13
N THR A 239 -22.90 -11.77 8.46
CA THR A 239 -21.80 -11.86 9.43
C THR A 239 -21.41 -13.32 9.73
N GLN A 240 -22.08 -14.31 9.14
CA GLN A 240 -21.85 -15.74 9.35
C GLN A 240 -21.40 -16.41 8.05
N PHE A 241 -20.63 -17.48 8.20
CA PHE A 241 -20.27 -18.36 7.09
C PHE A 241 -21.35 -19.45 6.93
N GLU A 242 -21.85 -19.62 5.71
CA GLU A 242 -22.79 -20.67 5.36
C GLU A 242 -22.05 -21.93 4.92
N CYS A 243 -22.18 -22.99 5.71
CA CYS A 243 -21.69 -24.33 5.42
C CYS A 243 -22.46 -24.95 4.23
N LYS A 244 -21.89 -25.94 3.54
CA LYS A 244 -22.58 -26.60 2.40
C LYS A 244 -23.86 -27.32 2.81
N ASN A 245 -23.96 -27.75 4.07
CA ASN A 245 -25.17 -28.34 4.65
C ASN A 245 -26.24 -27.29 5.08
N GLY A 246 -25.96 -25.99 4.90
CA GLY A 246 -26.85 -24.89 5.27
C GLY A 246 -26.78 -24.48 6.75
N ASN A 247 -25.84 -25.03 7.53
CA ASN A 247 -25.54 -24.54 8.87
C ASN A 247 -24.77 -23.21 8.79
N CYS A 248 -24.91 -22.38 9.82
CA CYS A 248 -24.26 -21.09 9.91
C CYS A 248 -23.28 -21.08 11.07
N ILE A 249 -22.02 -20.76 10.80
CA ILE A 249 -20.96 -20.65 11.81
C ILE A 249 -20.36 -19.25 11.80
N LYS A 250 -19.59 -18.90 12.84
CA LYS A 250 -18.89 -17.61 12.88
C LYS A 250 -17.71 -17.63 11.91
N PRO A 251 -17.35 -16.49 11.28
CA PRO A 251 -16.17 -16.40 10.42
C PRO A 251 -14.86 -16.76 11.12
N SER A 252 -14.81 -16.66 12.45
CA SER A 252 -13.67 -17.08 13.27
C SER A 252 -13.45 -18.59 13.33
N PHE A 253 -14.46 -19.38 12.97
CA PHE A 253 -14.44 -20.85 12.94
C PHE A 253 -14.24 -21.38 11.51
N VAL A 254 -13.75 -20.52 10.61
CA VAL A 254 -13.38 -20.91 9.26
C VAL A 254 -11.87 -21.02 9.23
N CYS A 255 -11.36 -22.19 8.87
CA CYS A 255 -9.93 -22.48 8.82
C CYS A 255 -9.23 -22.39 10.18
N ASP A 256 -9.89 -22.83 11.26
CA ASP A 256 -9.32 -22.86 12.61
C ASP A 256 -8.82 -24.26 13.01
N GLY A 257 -8.98 -25.24 12.13
CA GLY A 257 -8.54 -26.62 12.31
C GLY A 257 -9.57 -27.53 12.96
N ASP A 258 -10.72 -27.00 13.37
CA ASP A 258 -11.85 -27.74 13.92
C ASP A 258 -13.00 -27.84 12.90
N ASN A 259 -13.80 -28.91 12.96
CA ASN A 259 -14.96 -29.08 12.08
C ASN A 259 -16.23 -28.58 12.78
N ASP A 260 -16.47 -27.27 12.71
CA ASP A 260 -17.63 -26.58 13.25
C ASP A 260 -18.85 -26.70 12.34
N CYS A 261 -18.65 -26.76 11.02
CA CYS A 261 -19.74 -26.96 10.08
C CYS A 261 -20.40 -28.35 10.18
N ASN A 262 -19.75 -29.33 10.83
CA ASN A 262 -20.11 -30.76 10.86
C ASN A 262 -20.14 -31.44 9.48
N ASP A 263 -19.72 -30.75 8.42
CA ASP A 263 -19.57 -31.25 7.05
C ASP A 263 -18.18 -30.94 6.45
N MET A 264 -17.25 -30.41 7.27
CA MET A 264 -15.88 -29.98 6.90
C MET A 264 -15.82 -28.85 5.87
N SER A 265 -16.91 -28.13 5.59
CA SER A 265 -16.91 -27.04 4.60
C SER A 265 -16.13 -25.81 5.04
N ASP A 266 -16.02 -25.61 6.34
CA ASP A 266 -15.25 -24.56 7.03
C ASP A 266 -13.74 -24.74 6.92
N GLU A 267 -13.28 -25.99 6.80
CA GLU A 267 -11.87 -26.35 6.71
C GLU A 267 -11.43 -26.64 5.26
N GLU A 268 -12.25 -26.28 4.27
CA GLU A 268 -11.96 -26.45 2.86
C GLU A 268 -11.47 -25.14 2.20
N ASN A 269 -10.31 -25.20 1.52
CA ASN A 269 -9.69 -24.07 0.80
C ASN A 269 -9.16 -22.92 1.68
N CYS A 270 -8.57 -23.29 2.82
CA CYS A 270 -7.85 -22.35 3.67
C CYS A 270 -6.56 -21.86 2.99
N PRO A 271 -6.22 -20.56 3.11
CA PRO A 271 -4.93 -20.07 2.62
C PRO A 271 -3.81 -20.81 3.35
N GLU A 272 -2.85 -21.36 2.59
CA GLU A 272 -1.65 -21.95 3.19
C GLU A 272 -0.86 -20.83 3.85
N SER A 273 -0.82 -20.84 5.18
CA SER A 273 0.00 -19.98 6.03
C SER A 273 1.46 -20.41 6.03
#